data_AF-A0A434EZM6-F1
#
_entry.id   AF-A0A434EZM6-F1
#
_cell.length_a   1.000
_cell.length_b   1.000
_cell.length_c   1.000
_cell.angle_alpha   90.00
_cell.angle_beta   90.00
_cell.angle_gamma   90.00
#
_symmetry.space_group_name_H-M   'P 1'
#
loop_
_entity.id
_entity.type
_entity.pdbx_description
1 polymer ?
#
loop_
_entity_poly.entity_id
_entity_poly.type
_entity_poly.pdbx_seq_one_letter_code
_entity_poly.pdbx_strand_id
1 'polypeptide(L)'
;EENRPIDVYRETLPNGVSYDTLDINSDSIGDNTREFVVPAGHYFMMGDNRDNSSDSRFAVGYVPAENLVGRANLIFFSIAGKASPLEIWKWPSLMRAGRLFHFVH
;
A
#
# COMPACT_ATOMS: atom_id res chain seq x y z
N GLU A 1 -13.83 -12.11 13.03
CA GLU A 1 -14.21 -10.73 13.39
C GLU A 1 -13.87 -9.81 12.22
N GLU A 2 -14.81 -9.62 11.28
CA GLU A 2 -14.61 -8.84 10.06
C GLU A 2 -15.61 -7.67 10.02
N ASN A 3 -15.51 -6.69 10.94
CA ASN A 3 -16.19 -5.39 10.78
C ASN A 3 -15.83 -4.35 11.85
N ARG A 4 -14.57 -4.31 12.33
CA ARG A 4 -14.15 -3.14 13.13
C ARG A 4 -13.72 -2.01 12.19
N PRO A 5 -14.14 -0.76 12.44
CA PRO A 5 -13.57 0.38 11.72
C PRO A 5 -12.05 0.38 11.93
N ILE A 6 -11.31 0.67 10.85
CA ILE A 6 -9.86 0.82 10.88
C ILE A 6 -9.57 2.31 10.74
N ASP A 7 -8.67 2.80 11.57
CA ASP A 7 -8.29 4.20 11.55
C ASP A 7 -7.47 4.52 10.29
N VAL A 8 -7.79 5.67 9.70
CA VAL A 8 -7.10 6.18 8.52
C VAL A 8 -6.38 7.46 8.92
N TYR A 9 -5.07 7.46 8.76
CA TYR A 9 -4.22 8.60 9.08
C TYR A 9 -3.73 9.22 7.78
N ARG A 10 -3.74 10.56 7.74
CA ARG A 10 -3.10 11.30 6.66
C ARG A 10 -1.70 11.69 7.09
N GLU A 11 -0.70 11.10 6.45
CA GLU A 11 0.68 11.48 6.64
C GLU A 11 1.10 12.48 5.57
N THR A 12 1.98 13.41 5.95
CA THR A 12 2.54 14.40 5.03
C THR A 12 4.04 14.44 5.21
N LEU A 13 4.76 14.13 4.14
CA LEU A 13 6.21 14.17 4.11
C LEU A 13 6.71 15.62 4.10
N PRO A 14 7.98 15.87 4.49
CA PRO A 14 8.56 17.22 4.46
C PRO A 14 8.53 17.92 3.08
N ASN A 15 8.44 17.14 2.00
CA ASN A 15 8.30 17.65 0.64
C ASN A 15 6.83 18.01 0.26
N GLY A 16 5.89 17.88 1.18
CA GLY A 16 4.47 18.22 1.00
C GLY A 16 3.62 17.10 0.37
N VAL A 17 4.21 15.95 0.03
CA VAL A 17 3.44 14.79 -0.46
C VAL A 17 2.67 14.18 0.69
N SER A 18 1.37 13.98 0.52
CA SER A 18 0.51 13.32 1.50
C SER A 18 -0.09 12.02 0.96
N TYR A 19 -0.28 11.06 1.86
CA TYR A 19 -0.94 9.79 1.56
C TYR A 19 -1.76 9.34 2.77
N ASP A 20 -2.80 8.55 2.48
CA ASP A 20 -3.67 7.97 3.51
C ASP A 20 -3.14 6.58 3.86
N THR A 21 -2.88 6.34 5.14
CA THR A 21 -2.39 5.06 5.67
C THR A 21 -3.37 4.44 6.64
N LEU A 22 -3.41 3.11 6.63
CA LEU A 22 -4.19 2.31 7.57
C LEU A 22 -3.28 1.87 8.71
N ASP A 23 -3.73 2.12 9.92
CA ASP A 23 -3.11 1.66 11.16
C ASP A 23 -4.20 0.98 12.01
N ILE A 24 -3.90 -0.22 12.46
CA ILE A 24 -4.84 -1.18 13.04
C ILE A 24 -4.60 -1.32 14.54
N ASN A 25 -3.36 -1.18 15.00
CA ASN A 25 -2.94 -1.29 16.39
C ASN A 25 -2.02 -0.12 16.71
N SER A 26 -2.47 0.79 17.58
CA SER A 26 -1.76 2.03 17.94
C SER A 26 -0.43 1.88 18.69
N ASP A 27 0.12 0.66 18.79
CA ASP A 27 1.40 0.36 19.45
C ASP A 27 2.04 -0.87 18.78
N SER A 28 1.97 -0.92 17.46
CA SER A 28 2.64 -1.93 16.66
C SER A 28 4.15 -1.76 16.76
N ILE A 29 4.88 -2.87 16.57
CA ILE A 29 6.35 -2.84 16.46
C ILE A 29 6.86 -1.93 15.34
N GLY A 30 6.00 -1.56 14.38
CA GLY A 30 6.33 -0.71 13.24
C GLY A 30 6.01 0.77 13.43
N ASP A 31 5.45 1.17 14.58
CA ASP A 31 4.96 2.54 14.79
C ASP A 31 6.06 3.45 15.34
N ASN A 32 6.81 2.97 16.33
CA ASN A 32 7.93 3.70 16.92
C ASN A 32 9.26 2.99 16.61
N THR A 33 9.76 3.25 15.41
CA THR A 33 11.02 2.69 14.94
C THR A 33 12.21 3.62 15.24
N ARG A 34 13.41 3.07 15.23
CA ARG A 34 14.63 3.88 15.20
C ARG A 34 14.73 4.67 13.90
N GLU A 35 15.53 5.73 13.89
CA GLU A 35 15.85 6.44 12.65
C GLU A 35 16.61 5.53 11.67
N PHE A 36 16.25 5.63 10.38
CA PHE A 36 16.89 4.93 9.28
C PHE A 36 17.69 5.90 8.42
N VAL A 37 18.98 5.63 8.28
CA VAL A 37 19.84 6.35 7.33
C VAL A 37 19.94 5.49 6.07
N VAL A 38 19.21 5.89 5.03
CA VAL A 38 19.15 5.15 3.76
C VAL A 38 20.49 5.33 3.02
N PRO A 39 21.19 4.24 2.68
CA PRO A 39 22.43 4.33 1.91
C PRO A 39 22.22 4.94 0.53
N ALA A 40 23.28 5.51 -0.04
CA ALA A 40 23.25 5.97 -1.43
C ALA A 40 22.86 4.81 -2.39
N GLY A 41 22.06 5.13 -3.41
CA GLY A 41 21.57 4.15 -4.38
C GLY A 41 20.55 3.16 -3.84
N HIS A 42 19.99 3.40 -2.64
CA HIS A 42 18.95 2.58 -2.05
C HIS A 42 17.69 3.39 -1.72
N TYR A 43 16.61 2.68 -1.46
CA TYR A 43 15.30 3.22 -1.14
C TYR A 43 14.74 2.57 0.13
N PHE A 44 13.99 3.34 0.91
CA PHE A 44 13.19 2.85 2.02
C PHE A 44 11.74 2.80 1.58
N MET A 45 11.15 1.61 1.57
CA MET A 45 9.79 1.38 1.11
C MET A 45 8.89 1.08 2.31
N MET A 46 7.69 1.66 2.30
CA MET A 46 6.65 1.40 3.29
C MET A 46 5.32 1.16 2.58
N GLY A 47 4.51 0.23 3.10
CA GLY A 47 3.16 0.01 2.60
C GLY A 47 2.14 0.93 3.28
N ASP A 48 1.09 1.29 2.54
CA ASP A 48 0.00 2.13 3.07
C ASP A 48 -0.81 1.40 4.17
N ASN A 49 -0.88 0.07 4.13
CA ASN A 49 -1.48 -0.74 5.20
C ASN A 49 -0.41 -1.15 6.21
N ARG A 50 -0.14 -0.27 7.18
CA ARG A 50 1.09 -0.26 7.98
C ARG A 50 1.31 -1.52 8.78
N ASP A 51 0.28 -2.00 9.45
CA ASP A 51 0.34 -3.20 10.29
C ASP A 51 0.33 -4.50 9.51
N ASN A 52 -0.07 -4.46 8.24
CA ASN A 52 -0.06 -5.62 7.34
C ASN A 52 0.98 -5.51 6.23
N SER A 53 2.03 -4.71 6.45
CA SER A 53 3.12 -4.58 5.49
C SER A 53 4.41 -5.20 6.02
N SER A 54 4.94 -6.17 5.28
CA SER A 54 6.33 -6.60 5.46
C SER A 54 7.20 -5.72 4.56
N ASP A 55 7.65 -4.60 5.11
CA ASP A 55 8.36 -3.55 4.39
C ASP A 55 9.74 -3.24 4.99
N SER A 56 10.36 -2.11 4.60
CA SER A 56 11.74 -1.78 4.98
C SER A 56 11.94 -1.59 6.49
N ARG A 57 10.87 -1.41 7.28
CA ARG A 57 10.94 -1.38 8.75
C ARG A 57 11.31 -2.75 9.33
N PHE A 58 11.08 -3.83 8.58
CA PHE A 58 11.20 -5.21 9.03
C PHE A 58 12.22 -6.00 8.19
N ALA A 59 11.79 -7.10 7.56
CA ALA A 59 12.66 -8.06 6.91
C ALA A 59 13.12 -7.64 5.50
N VAL A 60 12.46 -6.69 4.85
CA VAL A 60 12.83 -6.25 3.49
C VAL A 60 14.12 -5.43 3.50
N GLY A 61 14.31 -4.59 4.52
CA GLY A 61 15.43 -3.65 4.59
C GLY A 61 15.43 -2.65 3.43
N TYR A 62 16.60 -2.08 3.12
CA TYR A 62 16.74 -1.11 2.05
C TYR A 62 16.72 -1.77 0.67
N VAL A 63 16.00 -1.18 -0.29
CA VAL A 63 15.86 -1.71 -1.65
C VAL A 63 16.88 -1.04 -2.57
N PRO A 64 17.82 -1.79 -3.19
CA PRO A 64 18.74 -1.26 -4.19
C PRO A 64 18.01 -0.66 -5.40
N ALA A 65 18.54 0.42 -5.97
CA ALA A 65 17.96 1.09 -7.14
C ALA A 65 17.79 0.16 -8.36
N GLU A 66 18.70 -0.78 -8.55
CA GLU A 66 18.66 -1.79 -9.62
C GLU A 66 17.46 -2.74 -9.53
N ASN A 67 16.84 -2.86 -8.36
CA ASN A 67 15.62 -3.66 -8.17
C ASN A 67 14.34 -2.89 -8.55
N LEU A 68 14.44 -1.59 -8.87
CA LEU A 68 13.29 -0.80 -9.28
C LEU A 68 12.94 -1.07 -10.75
N VAL A 69 11.75 -1.63 -10.96
CA VAL A 69 11.21 -1.89 -12.31
C VAL A 69 10.45 -0.68 -12.85
N GLY A 70 9.65 0.01 -12.02
CA GLY A 70 8.87 1.16 -12.44
C GLY A 70 7.83 1.62 -11.41
N ARG A 71 7.07 2.66 -11.76
CA ARG A 71 6.00 3.24 -10.92
C ARG A 71 4.63 2.68 -11.32
N ALA A 72 3.82 2.29 -10.34
CA ALA A 72 2.43 1.92 -10.54
C ALA A 72 1.57 3.19 -10.72
N ASN A 73 1.01 3.40 -11.92
CA ASN A 73 0.29 4.63 -12.29
C ASN A 73 -1.21 4.42 -12.57
N LEU A 74 -1.66 3.18 -12.80
CA LEU A 74 -3.00 2.89 -13.30
C LEU A 74 -3.59 1.63 -12.66
N ILE A 75 -4.81 1.73 -12.16
CA ILE A 75 -5.66 0.57 -11.88
C ILE A 75 -6.42 0.27 -13.17
N PHE A 76 -5.95 -0.72 -13.92
CA PHE A 76 -6.63 -1.14 -15.15
C PHE A 76 -7.95 -1.86 -14.87
N PHE A 77 -7.98 -2.73 -13.85
CA PHE A 77 -9.13 -3.58 -13.54
C PHE A 77 -9.20 -3.92 -12.05
N SER A 78 -10.42 -4.05 -11.50
CA SER A 78 -10.64 -4.46 -10.11
C SER A 78 -11.98 -5.19 -9.92
N ILE A 79 -11.94 -6.37 -9.31
CA ILE A 79 -13.11 -7.19 -8.96
C ILE A 79 -13.19 -7.36 -7.44
N ALA A 80 -14.41 -7.35 -6.88
CA ALA A 80 -14.65 -7.51 -5.46
C ALA A 80 -14.70 -8.99 -5.04
N GLY A 81 -14.37 -9.25 -3.78
CA GLY A 81 -14.43 -10.58 -3.17
C GLY A 81 -13.34 -11.52 -3.65
N LYS A 82 -13.52 -12.82 -3.40
CA LYS A 82 -12.60 -13.90 -3.82
C LYS A 82 -12.93 -14.42 -5.23
N ALA A 83 -13.65 -13.65 -6.04
CA ALA A 83 -14.01 -14.04 -7.40
C ALA A 83 -12.78 -14.05 -8.30
N SER A 84 -12.64 -15.10 -9.12
CA SER A 84 -11.56 -15.17 -10.09
C SER A 84 -11.86 -14.23 -11.27
N PRO A 85 -10.84 -13.57 -11.86
CA PRO A 85 -11.03 -12.82 -13.11
C PRO A 85 -11.65 -13.66 -14.23
N LEU A 86 -11.46 -14.99 -14.23
CA LEU A 86 -12.04 -15.85 -15.28
C LEU A 86 -13.55 -16.10 -15.11
N GLU A 87 -14.13 -15.76 -13.96
CA GLU A 87 -15.57 -15.86 -13.72
C GLU A 87 -16.30 -14.65 -14.35
N ILE A 88 -16.20 -14.51 -15.67
CA ILE A 88 -16.67 -13.35 -16.45
C ILE A 88 -18.17 -13.08 -16.19
N TRP A 89 -18.96 -14.12 -15.92
CA TRP A 89 -20.39 -13.99 -15.60
C TRP A 89 -20.66 -13.27 -14.26
N LYS A 90 -19.68 -13.17 -13.36
CA LYS A 90 -19.80 -12.42 -12.09
C LYS A 90 -19.39 -10.95 -12.23
N TRP A 91 -18.74 -10.57 -13.33
CA TRP A 91 -18.22 -9.21 -13.51
C TRP A 91 -19.28 -8.11 -13.45
N PRO A 92 -20.49 -8.26 -14.02
CA PRO A 92 -21.49 -7.19 -14.01
C PRO A 92 -21.88 -6.73 -12.60
N SER A 93 -21.79 -7.60 -11.59
CA SER A 93 -22.13 -7.27 -10.20
C SER A 93 -20.91 -7.01 -9.31
N LEU A 94 -19.76 -7.66 -9.58
CA LEU A 94 -18.60 -7.60 -8.70
C LEU A 94 -17.51 -6.64 -9.17
N MET A 95 -17.57 -6.14 -10.40
CA MET A 95 -16.58 -5.17 -10.89
C MET A 95 -16.72 -3.86 -10.13
N ARG A 96 -15.59 -3.36 -9.61
CA ARG A 96 -15.53 -2.04 -8.95
C ARG A 96 -15.39 -0.95 -10.00
N ALA A 97 -16.49 -0.61 -10.66
CA ALA A 97 -16.51 0.31 -11.80
C ALA A 97 -15.80 1.65 -11.54
N GLY A 98 -15.93 2.22 -10.33
CA GLY A 98 -15.24 3.46 -9.96
C GLY A 98 -13.71 3.38 -9.88
N ARG A 99 -13.12 2.17 -9.97
CA ARG A 99 -11.67 1.95 -10.01
C ARG A 99 -11.15 1.56 -11.39
N LEU A 100 -12.05 1.37 -12.37
CA LEU A 100 -11.66 0.97 -13.72
C LEU A 100 -10.95 2.15 -14.42
N PHE A 101 -9.75 1.90 -14.96
CA PHE A 101 -8.87 2.92 -15.53
C PHE A 101 -8.56 4.10 -14.59
N HIS A 102 -8.56 3.86 -13.29
CA HIS A 102 -8.29 4.91 -12.31
C HIS A 102 -6.78 5.18 -12.20
N PHE A 103 -6.36 6.41 -12.49
CA PHE A 103 -4.98 6.84 -12.33
C PHE A 103 -4.61 7.09 -10.87
N VAL A 104 -3.47 6.55 -10.45
CA VAL A 104 -2.91 6.75 -9.11
C VAL A 104 -1.93 7.93 -9.20
N HIS A 105 -2.21 9.01 -8.48
CA HIS A 105 -1.40 10.23 -8.48
C HIS A 105 -0.60 10.33 -7.19
#